data_AF-Q5DU81-F1
#
_entry.id   AF-Q5DU81-F1
#
_cell.length_a   1.000
_cell.length_b   1.000
_cell.length_c   1.000
_cell.angle_alpha   90.00
_cell.angle_beta   90.00
_cell.angle_gamma   90.00
#
_symmetry.space_group_name_H-M   'P 1'
#
loop_
_entity.id
_entity.type
_entity.pdbx_description
1 polymer ?
#
loop_
_entity_poly.entity_id
_entity_poly.type
_entity_poly.pdbx_seq_one_letter_code
_entity_poly.pdbx_strand_id
1 'polypeptide(L)'
;MERPSNSLILMVLNVVKNPTYNIKSLTINFLENDVVGDSTRNQLLYCTYWLEFHGFIQRDESNIKQKYYSITKQGDFLLQKIKNELS
;
A
#
# COMPACT_ATOMS: atom_id res chain seq x y z
N MET A 1 -9.11 -13.37 4.58
CA MET A 1 -7.75 -13.21 4.04
C MET A 1 -6.79 -13.22 5.20
N GLU A 2 -5.68 -13.96 5.10
CA GLU A 2 -4.61 -13.93 6.11
C GLU A 2 -3.90 -12.56 6.09
N ARG A 3 -3.34 -12.17 7.23
CA ARG A 3 -2.63 -10.90 7.34
C ARG A 3 -1.27 -10.97 6.60
N PRO A 4 -0.97 -10.03 5.70
CA PRO A 4 0.34 -9.96 5.04
C PRO A 4 1.47 -9.64 6.05
N SER A 5 2.71 -9.93 5.66
CA SER A 5 3.87 -9.62 6.52
C SER A 5 3.98 -8.10 6.79
N ASN A 6 4.53 -7.75 7.95
CA ASN A 6 4.77 -6.35 8.31
C ASN A 6 5.66 -5.62 7.28
N SER A 7 6.63 -6.31 6.67
CA SER A 7 7.46 -5.76 5.59
C SER A 7 6.64 -5.37 4.36
N LEU A 8 5.73 -6.25 3.94
CA LEU A 8 4.88 -6.02 2.77
C LEU A 8 3.83 -4.93 3.03
N ILE A 9 3.26 -4.90 4.24
CA ILE A 9 2.34 -3.83 4.66
C ILE A 9 3.05 -2.48 4.65
N LEU A 10 4.25 -2.40 5.23
CA LEU A 10 5.05 -1.18 5.28
C LEU A 10 5.33 -0.64 3.88
N MET A 11 5.73 -1.53 2.97
CA MET A 11 6.02 -1.21 1.58
C MET A 11 4.79 -0.62 0.86
N VAL A 12 3.65 -1.32 0.91
CA VAL A 12 2.42 -0.86 0.24
C VAL A 12 1.94 0.47 0.84
N LEU A 13 1.92 0.62 2.16
CA LEU A 13 1.49 1.87 2.80
C LEU A 13 2.41 3.06 2.49
N ASN A 14 3.73 2.84 2.38
CA ASN A 14 4.66 3.88 1.95
C ASN A 14 4.38 4.34 0.51
N VAL A 15 4.08 3.41 -0.40
CA VAL A 15 3.70 3.74 -1.78
C VAL A 15 2.38 4.52 -1.81
N VAL A 16 1.36 4.08 -1.05
CA VAL A 16 0.06 4.77 -0.96
C VAL A 16 0.20 6.21 -0.46
N LYS A 17 1.05 6.40 0.55
CA LYS A 17 1.26 7.71 1.18
C LYS A 17 2.04 8.66 0.28
N ASN A 18 2.93 8.16 -0.58
CA ASN A 18 3.78 8.99 -1.41
C ASN A 18 2.96 9.84 -2.40
N PRO A 19 3.12 11.19 -2.43
CA PRO A 19 2.42 12.07 -3.36
C PRO A 19 2.73 11.80 -4.84
N THR A 20 3.91 11.26 -5.13
CA THR A 20 4.44 11.03 -6.48
C THR A 20 3.89 9.75 -7.12
N TYR A 21 3.54 8.75 -6.31
CA TYR A 21 3.10 7.45 -6.80
C TYR A 21 1.56 7.38 -6.93
N ASN A 22 1.10 6.97 -8.11
CA ASN A 22 -0.30 6.67 -8.36
C ASN A 22 -0.50 5.15 -8.39
N ILE A 23 -1.34 4.63 -7.48
CA ILE A 23 -1.59 3.18 -7.37
C ILE A 23 -2.32 2.60 -8.60
N LYS A 24 -2.87 3.42 -9.51
CA LYS A 24 -3.32 2.94 -10.83
C LYS A 24 -2.22 2.15 -11.56
N SER A 25 -0.96 2.41 -11.22
CA SER A 25 0.24 1.78 -11.75
C SER A 25 0.75 0.59 -10.93
N LEU A 26 0.30 0.41 -9.68
CA LEU A 26 0.79 -0.63 -8.76
C LEU A 26 0.37 -2.03 -9.25
N THR A 27 -0.73 -2.09 -9.99
CA THR A 27 -1.20 -3.30 -10.67
C THR A 27 -0.77 -3.38 -12.13
N ILE A 28 -0.17 -2.36 -12.76
CA ILE A 28 0.04 -2.38 -14.22
C ILE A 28 1.49 -2.12 -14.64
N ASN A 29 2.23 -1.16 -14.07
CA ASN A 29 3.52 -0.74 -14.65
C ASN A 29 4.59 -0.25 -13.65
N PHE A 30 4.36 -0.32 -12.34
CA PHE A 30 5.34 0.19 -11.38
C PHE A 30 5.84 -0.94 -10.50
N LEU A 31 7.00 -1.49 -10.83
CA LEU A 31 7.94 -2.09 -9.88
C LEU A 31 9.34 -1.99 -10.51
N GLU A 32 9.95 -0.81 -10.44
CA GLU A 32 11.41 -0.76 -10.39
C GLU A 32 11.81 -1.50 -9.10
N ASN A 33 12.72 -2.48 -9.21
CA ASN A 33 13.11 -3.40 -8.12
C ASN A 33 13.43 -2.68 -6.78
N ASP A 34 13.84 -1.42 -6.84
CA ASP A 34 14.28 -0.61 -5.68
C ASP A 34 13.17 -0.30 -4.65
N VAL A 35 11.90 -0.23 -5.05
CA VAL A 35 10.79 0.12 -4.13
C VAL A 35 10.17 -1.10 -3.47
N VAL A 36 10.41 -2.29 -4.04
CA VAL A 36 9.58 -3.47 -3.84
C VAL A 36 10.35 -4.70 -3.35
N GLY A 37 11.68 -4.62 -3.40
CA GLY A 37 12.54 -5.76 -3.12
C GLY A 37 12.11 -7.01 -3.89
N ASP A 38 12.18 -8.16 -3.23
CA ASP A 38 11.85 -9.46 -3.83
C ASP A 38 10.33 -9.80 -3.86
N SER A 39 9.46 -8.84 -3.52
CA SER A 39 8.02 -9.12 -3.42
C SER A 39 7.38 -9.25 -4.81
N THR A 40 6.68 -10.36 -5.02
CA THR A 40 5.97 -10.60 -6.28
C THR A 40 4.75 -9.67 -6.42
N ARG A 41 4.38 -9.36 -7.67
CA ARG A 41 3.17 -8.58 -8.00
C ARG A 41 1.91 -9.11 -7.31
N ASN A 42 1.76 -10.43 -7.20
CA ASN A 42 0.61 -11.05 -6.55
C ASN A 42 0.57 -10.78 -5.04
N GLN A 43 1.73 -10.76 -4.37
CA GLN A 43 1.81 -10.44 -2.95
C GLN A 43 1.43 -8.98 -2.69
N LEU A 44 1.88 -8.05 -3.52
CA LEU A 44 1.50 -6.64 -3.41
C LEU A 44 0.01 -6.44 -3.64
N LEU A 45 -0.54 -7.09 -4.67
CA LEU A 45 -1.96 -7.02 -4.98
C LEU A 45 -2.80 -7.58 -3.83
N TYR A 46 -2.41 -8.74 -3.31
CA TYR A 46 -3.02 -9.34 -2.14
C TYR A 46 -2.98 -8.40 -0.94
N CYS A 47 -1.81 -7.82 -0.64
CA CYS A 47 -1.65 -6.90 0.48
C CYS A 47 -2.48 -5.62 0.28
N THR A 48 -2.57 -5.12 -0.94
CA THR A 48 -3.38 -3.94 -1.28
C THR A 48 -4.86 -4.22 -1.01
N TYR A 49 -5.39 -5.35 -1.48
CA TYR A 49 -6.77 -5.75 -1.19
C TYR A 49 -7.01 -6.02 0.29
N TRP A 50 -6.05 -6.61 0.99
CA TRP A 50 -6.14 -6.79 2.43
C TRP A 50 -6.26 -5.44 3.16
N LEU A 51 -5.41 -4.46 2.79
CA LEU A 51 -5.44 -3.12 3.38
C LEU A 51 -6.75 -2.37 3.07
N GLU A 52 -7.27 -2.51 1.84
CA GLU A 52 -8.55 -1.94 1.42
C GLU A 52 -9.71 -2.58 2.20
N PHE A 53 -9.75 -3.91 2.27
CA PHE A 53 -10.79 -4.67 2.97
C PHE A 53 -10.86 -4.32 4.46
N HIS A 54 -9.71 -4.07 5.09
CA HIS A 54 -9.63 -3.68 6.50
C HIS A 54 -9.72 -2.16 6.75
N GLY A 55 -9.94 -1.34 5.71
CA GLY A 55 -10.15 0.10 5.86
C GLY A 55 -8.89 0.93 6.14
N PHE A 56 -7.70 0.36 5.93
CA PHE A 56 -6.43 1.07 6.09
C PHE A 56 -6.12 1.99 4.91
N ILE A 57 -6.62 1.63 3.72
CA ILE A 57 -6.57 2.46 2.51
C ILE A 57 -7.96 2.52 1.90
N GLN A 58 -8.24 3.57 1.16
CA GLN A 58 -9.51 3.76 0.46
C GLN A 58 -9.23 4.07 -1.02
N ARG A 59 -10.02 3.47 -1.90
CA ARG A 59 -9.94 3.69 -3.35
C ARG A 59 -10.61 5.02 -3.71
N ASP A 60 -9.99 5.84 -4.55
CA ASP A 60 -10.63 7.02 -5.13
C ASP A 60 -11.39 6.60 -6.39
N GLU A 61 -12.65 6.19 -6.22
CA GLU A 61 -13.52 5.76 -7.32
C GLU A 61 -13.85 6.91 -8.29
N SER A 62 -13.81 8.14 -7.78
CA SER A 62 -14.13 9.34 -8.54
C SER A 62 -12.97 9.82 -9.42
N ASN A 63 -11.76 9.28 -9.23
CA ASN A 63 -10.55 9.60 -10.00
C ASN A 63 -10.21 11.11 -10.00
N ILE A 64 -10.75 11.87 -9.02
CA ILE A 64 -10.63 13.32 -8.90
C ILE A 64 -9.24 13.70 -8.42
N LYS A 65 -8.64 12.91 -7.50
CA LYS A 65 -7.36 13.26 -6.87
C LYS A 65 -6.13 12.77 -7.62
N GLN A 66 -6.31 12.23 -8.83
CA GLN A 66 -5.26 11.56 -9.63
C GLN A 66 -4.55 10.39 -8.92
N LYS A 67 -4.88 10.07 -7.67
CA LYS A 67 -4.36 8.92 -6.92
C LYS A 67 -5.44 7.86 -6.79
N TYR A 68 -5.13 6.63 -7.20
CA TYR A 68 -6.10 5.53 -7.14
C TYR A 68 -6.43 5.07 -5.71
N TYR A 69 -5.50 5.22 -4.75
CA TYR A 69 -5.80 5.02 -3.33
C TYR A 69 -5.26 6.18 -2.49
N SER A 70 -5.91 6.37 -1.34
CA SER A 70 -5.43 7.23 -0.26
C SER A 70 -5.38 6.46 1.05
N ILE A 71 -4.42 6.80 1.90
CA ILE A 71 -4.29 6.22 3.24
C ILE A 71 -5.36 6.82 4.17
N THR A 72 -5.96 5.99 5.01
CA THR A 72 -6.90 6.44 6.04
C THR A 72 -6.16 6.79 7.34
N LYS A 73 -6.84 7.41 8.31
CA LYS A 73 -6.26 7.62 9.65
C LYS A 73 -5.82 6.31 10.32
N GLN A 74 -6.58 5.24 10.11
CA GLN A 74 -6.24 3.91 10.65
C GLN A 74 -5.01 3.32 9.93
N GLY A 75 -4.90 3.51 8.62
CA GLY A 75 -3.71 3.11 7.86
C GLY A 75 -2.45 3.84 8.32
N ASP A 76 -2.56 5.14 8.60
CA ASP A 76 -1.44 5.92 9.14
C ASP A 76 -1.02 5.43 10.53
N PHE A 77 -1.97 5.06 11.39
CA PHE A 77 -1.64 4.45 12.69
C PHE A 77 -0.94 3.10 12.54
N LEU A 78 -1.44 2.24 11.65
CA LEU A 78 -0.82 0.95 11.35
C LEU A 78 0.61 1.12 10.84
N LEU A 79 0.83 2.10 9.95
CA LEU A 79 2.15 2.42 9.43
C LEU A 79 3.14 2.80 10.55
N GLN A 80 2.73 3.67 11.46
CA GLN A 80 3.59 4.05 12.60
C GLN A 80 3.87 2.88 13.53
N LYS A 81 2.85 2.08 13.83
CA LYS A 81 2.99 0.88 14.66
C LYS A 81 4.03 -0.08 14.08
N ILE A 82 3.93 -0.40 12.80
CA ILE A 82 4.86 -1.31 12.13
C ILE A 82 6.28 -0.74 12.06
N LYS A 83 6.44 0.57 11.83
CA LYS A 83 7.76 1.23 11.85
C LYS A 83 8.45 1.07 13.22
N ASN A 84 7.71 1.24 14.30
CA ASN A 84 8.23 1.06 15.65
C ASN A 84 8.57 -0.40 15.97
N GLU A 85 7.86 -1.37 15.39
CA GLU A 85 8.14 -2.81 15.58
C GLU A 85 9.37 -3.30 14.79
N LEU A 86 9.76 -2.57 13.74
CA LEU A 86 10.89 -2.91 12.85
C LEU A 86 12.14 -2.06 13.10
N SER A 87 12.08 -1.11 14.04
CA SER A 87 13.21 -0.30 14.50
C SER A 87 13.92 -0.97 15.67
#